data_AF-A0A817IVJ9-F1
#
_entry.id   AF-A0A817IVJ9-F1
#
_cell.length_a   1.000
_cell.length_b   1.000
_cell.length_c   1.000
_cell.angle_alpha   90.00
_cell.angle_beta   90.00
_cell.angle_gamma   90.00
#
_symmetry.space_group_name_H-M   'P 1'
#
loop_
_entity.id
_entity.type
_entity.pdbx_description
1 polymer ?
#
loop_
_entity_poly.entity_id
_entity_poly.type
_entity_poly.pdbx_seq_one_letter_code
_entity_poly.pdbx_strand_id
1 'polypeptide(L)'
;MFANPTKEMGSAIPKQDDLFSAGDWLYWKCEYEKAREHFQAVLKQPSLSASDLARCYKSMGAVEVELKNYDEALNIYNKQLGIMMTSDSPSTKEDIISCYLSIGKVYWLKLDYNQAIAYHHRALEFARASELSSSHISTVHKNLANIYTNAKKFDLALEHFQKGLEIDHQHLRQDHPQFGQTYANMGMMYQSKQHYKEALDYLEKARETWLKTFPSTHVSIEKLEKTIRKVKSKLVVLPWKNTFGNLVLESLFLKQPVNPFDILARSNIMVIWLDEYIGRDENCRALKMEFRQITNNLKMVDSVDSCRQCLPHVKNRKLFFIIQGKYAKEIVPDIVEIVSSSMKPVVYVFCLHMIYFIEWAQEQECVMEGGIFDHEKDLLSRLTKDLNDYVKQKSIEYKHYFQPEQISKFLAEFTQIFERCCRARDAIASSHEAETITAQ
;
A
#
# COMPACT_ATOMS: atom_id res chain seq x y z
N MET A 1 15.66 -5.11 19.65
CA MET A 1 17.00 -5.66 19.44
C MET A 1 16.94 -7.18 19.54
N PHE A 2 16.78 -7.85 18.40
CA PHE A 2 17.48 -9.11 18.13
C PHE A 2 17.87 -8.98 16.67
N ALA A 3 19.09 -8.45 16.46
CA ALA A 3 19.74 -8.59 15.18
C ALA A 3 19.80 -10.09 14.90
N ASN A 4 19.38 -10.52 13.72
CA ASN A 4 19.66 -11.86 13.23
C ASN A 4 21.14 -11.84 12.82
N PRO A 5 22.09 -12.38 13.61
CA PRO A 5 23.49 -12.35 13.25
C PRO A 5 23.72 -13.61 12.42
N THR A 6 23.55 -13.49 11.10
CA THR A 6 24.14 -14.44 10.16
C THR A 6 25.66 -14.28 10.20
N LYS A 7 26.29 -14.90 11.20
CA LYS A 7 27.72 -15.23 11.21
C LYS A 7 27.99 -16.30 12.29
N GLU A 8 28.07 -17.53 11.80
CA GLU A 8 28.94 -18.62 12.28
C GLU A 8 29.24 -18.66 13.80
N MET A 9 28.29 -19.12 14.61
CA MET A 9 28.67 -19.89 15.80
C MET A 9 28.88 -21.33 15.35
N GLY A 10 30.08 -21.86 15.56
CA GLY A 10 30.51 -23.17 15.12
C GLY A 10 29.55 -24.29 15.52
N SER A 11 29.54 -25.35 14.73
CA SER A 11 28.75 -26.58 14.86
C SER A 11 29.04 -27.42 16.12
N ALA A 12 29.69 -26.85 17.13
CA ALA A 12 30.09 -27.54 18.35
C ALA A 12 29.24 -27.07 19.54
N ILE A 13 28.71 -28.04 20.28
CA ILE A 13 28.05 -27.86 21.57
C ILE A 13 29.03 -27.07 22.48
N PRO A 14 28.66 -25.90 23.03
CA PRO A 14 29.42 -25.33 24.14
C PRO A 14 29.51 -26.41 25.21
N LYS A 15 30.72 -26.68 25.75
CA LYS A 15 30.96 -27.78 26.70
C LYS A 15 29.77 -27.93 27.67
N GLN A 16 29.31 -29.17 27.84
CA GLN A 16 28.15 -29.61 28.62
C GLN A 16 28.15 -29.12 30.09
N ASP A 17 29.24 -28.46 30.52
CA ASP A 17 29.51 -27.92 31.84
C ASP A 17 28.87 -26.54 32.12
N ASP A 18 28.28 -25.86 31.12
CA ASP A 18 27.42 -24.68 31.37
C ASP A 18 26.00 -24.92 30.82
N LEU A 19 25.18 -25.55 31.67
CA LEU A 19 23.75 -25.84 31.41
C LEU A 19 22.97 -24.59 30.97
N PHE A 20 23.40 -23.39 31.37
CA PHE A 20 22.78 -22.13 30.95
C PHE A 20 22.98 -21.89 29.46
N SER A 21 24.23 -21.97 28.99
CA SER A 21 24.60 -21.78 27.59
C SER A 21 23.97 -22.84 26.67
N ALA A 22 23.79 -24.07 27.17
CA ALA A 22 23.08 -25.12 26.44
C ALA A 22 21.58 -24.79 26.25
N GLY A 23 20.92 -24.25 27.28
CA GLY A 23 19.53 -23.79 27.21
C GLY A 23 19.34 -22.64 26.22
N ASP A 24 20.22 -21.62 26.28
CA ASP A 24 20.19 -20.49 25.34
C ASP A 24 20.40 -20.95 23.88
N TRP A 25 21.27 -21.94 23.65
CA TRP A 25 21.50 -22.51 22.33
C TRP A 25 20.28 -23.28 21.80
N LEU A 26 19.62 -24.07 22.66
CA LEU A 26 18.37 -24.77 22.29
C LEU A 26 17.24 -23.78 21.97
N TYR A 27 17.15 -22.68 22.73
CA TYR A 27 16.24 -21.59 22.43
C TYR A 27 16.52 -21.00 21.04
N TRP A 28 17.79 -20.74 20.71
CA TRP A 28 18.18 -20.23 19.40
C TRP A 28 17.84 -21.19 18.24
N LYS A 29 17.89 -22.50 18.49
CA LYS A 29 17.43 -23.54 17.56
C LYS A 29 15.92 -23.71 17.47
N CYS A 30 15.15 -22.92 18.21
CA CYS A 30 13.70 -23.06 18.35
C CYS A 30 13.25 -24.39 18.97
N GLU A 31 14.13 -25.09 19.70
CA GLU A 31 13.83 -26.31 20.45
C GLU A 31 13.33 -25.94 21.86
N TYR A 32 12.24 -25.18 21.93
CA TYR A 32 11.77 -24.51 23.14
C TYR A 32 11.46 -25.45 24.30
N GLU A 33 10.90 -26.63 24.02
CA GLU A 33 10.57 -27.59 25.09
C GLU A 33 11.82 -28.17 25.75
N LYS A 34 12.86 -28.46 24.96
CA LYS A 34 14.15 -28.89 25.51
C LYS A 34 14.82 -27.73 26.24
N ALA A 35 14.78 -26.52 25.68
CA ALA A 35 15.30 -25.33 26.36
C ALA A 35 14.64 -25.16 27.74
N ARG A 36 13.32 -25.36 27.84
CA ARG A 36 12.58 -25.34 29.12
C ARG A 36 13.12 -26.37 30.10
N GLU A 37 13.29 -27.63 29.68
CA GLU A 37 13.82 -28.70 30.53
C GLU A 37 15.23 -28.36 31.05
N HIS A 38 16.07 -27.79 30.19
CA HIS A 38 17.41 -27.35 30.55
C HIS A 38 17.39 -26.21 31.59
N PHE A 39 16.58 -25.16 31.40
CA PHE A 39 16.46 -24.09 32.39
C PHE A 39 15.84 -24.57 33.71
N GLN A 40 14.88 -25.51 33.67
CA GLN A 40 14.36 -26.16 34.88
C GLN A 40 15.42 -26.98 35.61
N ALA A 41 16.34 -27.62 34.89
CA ALA A 41 17.47 -28.32 35.48
C ALA A 41 18.46 -27.35 36.14
N VAL A 42 18.73 -26.20 35.52
CA VAL A 42 19.54 -25.12 36.12
C VAL A 42 18.94 -24.69 37.45
N LEU A 43 17.64 -24.40 37.50
CA LEU A 43 16.93 -23.95 38.72
C LEU A 43 16.99 -24.94 39.91
N LYS A 44 17.26 -26.22 39.65
CA LYS A 44 17.39 -27.26 40.70
C LYS A 44 18.78 -27.31 41.33
N GLN A 45 19.75 -26.54 40.83
CA GLN A 45 21.11 -26.54 41.37
C GLN A 45 21.19 -25.75 42.69
N PRO A 46 21.86 -26.29 43.73
CA PRO A 46 21.83 -25.73 45.09
C PRO A 46 22.69 -24.47 45.32
N SER A 47 23.22 -23.82 44.28
CA SER A 47 24.17 -22.69 44.44
C SER A 47 24.08 -21.60 43.36
N LEU A 48 22.85 -21.20 42.99
CA LEU A 48 22.65 -20.08 42.06
C LEU A 48 22.74 -18.74 42.79
N SER A 49 23.54 -17.82 42.24
CA SER A 49 23.49 -16.42 42.70
C SER A 49 22.14 -15.78 42.34
N ALA A 50 21.76 -14.70 43.03
CA ALA A 50 20.56 -13.95 42.68
C ALA A 50 20.57 -13.45 41.23
N SER A 51 21.76 -13.09 40.70
CA SER A 51 21.94 -12.66 39.31
C SER A 51 21.72 -13.81 38.33
N ASP A 52 22.28 -15.00 38.60
CA ASP A 52 22.10 -16.18 37.75
C ASP A 52 20.65 -16.67 37.75
N LEU A 53 20.00 -16.62 38.92
CA LEU A 53 18.59 -16.96 39.05
C LEU A 53 17.70 -16.00 38.24
N ALA A 54 17.98 -14.70 38.31
CA ALA A 54 17.24 -13.69 37.56
C ALA A 54 17.48 -13.84 36.04
N ARG A 55 18.70 -14.16 35.62
CA ARG A 55 19.05 -14.48 34.22
C ARG A 55 18.31 -15.74 33.75
N CYS A 56 18.22 -16.78 34.57
CA CYS A 56 17.52 -18.02 34.26
C CYS A 56 16.03 -17.79 34.08
N TYR A 57 15.40 -17.01 34.97
CA TYR A 57 13.99 -16.65 34.83
C TYR A 57 13.74 -15.79 33.59
N LYS A 58 14.66 -14.90 33.20
CA LYS A 58 14.55 -14.15 31.94
C LYS A 58 14.48 -15.07 30.73
N SER A 59 15.42 -16.03 30.62
CA SER A 59 15.45 -16.99 29.51
C SER A 59 14.24 -17.94 29.53
N MET A 60 13.86 -18.45 30.71
CA MET A 60 12.70 -19.34 30.86
C MET A 60 11.38 -18.61 30.55
N GLY A 61 11.23 -17.36 30.97
CA GLY A 61 10.07 -16.53 30.62
C GLY A 61 9.99 -16.30 29.10
N ALA A 62 11.13 -16.15 28.41
CA ALA A 62 11.15 -16.02 26.96
C ALA A 62 10.74 -17.33 26.27
N VAL A 63 11.18 -18.49 26.78
CA VAL A 63 10.74 -19.82 26.32
C VAL A 63 9.23 -19.97 26.45
N GLU A 64 8.64 -19.66 27.62
CA GLU A 64 7.19 -19.78 27.82
C GLU A 64 6.38 -18.85 26.91
N VAL A 65 6.92 -17.67 26.57
CA VAL A 65 6.30 -16.77 25.59
C VAL A 65 6.24 -17.41 24.20
N GLU A 66 7.34 -18.05 23.75
CA GLU A 66 7.37 -18.74 22.46
C GLU A 66 6.45 -19.98 22.44
N LEU A 67 6.32 -20.66 23.58
CA LEU A 67 5.35 -21.75 23.79
C LEU A 67 3.90 -21.27 23.96
N LYS A 68 3.67 -19.95 23.99
CA LYS A 68 2.36 -19.30 24.20
C LYS A 68 1.73 -19.56 25.58
N ASN A 69 2.52 -20.00 26.55
CA ASN A 69 2.12 -20.18 27.95
C ASN A 69 2.22 -18.84 28.69
N TYR A 70 1.40 -17.87 28.28
CA TYR A 70 1.55 -16.49 28.73
C TYR A 70 1.38 -16.29 30.24
N ASP A 71 0.51 -17.05 30.89
CA ASP A 71 0.30 -16.93 32.34
C ASP A 71 1.51 -17.44 33.13
N GLU A 72 2.15 -18.52 32.67
CA GLU A 72 3.38 -19.00 33.30
C GLU A 72 4.55 -18.05 33.01
N ALA A 73 4.64 -17.50 31.80
CA ALA A 73 5.62 -16.46 31.48
C ALA A 73 5.49 -15.25 32.43
N LEU A 74 4.27 -14.79 32.71
CA LEU A 74 4.02 -13.71 33.66
C LEU A 74 4.44 -14.09 35.09
N ASN A 75 4.14 -15.31 35.53
CA ASN A 75 4.58 -15.81 36.84
C ASN A 75 6.11 -15.80 36.96
N ILE A 76 6.80 -16.27 35.93
CA ILE A 76 8.26 -16.32 35.87
C ILE A 76 8.87 -14.92 35.88
N TYR A 77 8.37 -14.01 35.04
CA TYR A 77 8.88 -12.64 35.00
C TYR A 77 8.59 -11.88 36.31
N ASN A 78 7.48 -12.14 37.00
CA ASN A 78 7.22 -11.56 38.32
C ASN A 78 8.20 -12.10 39.39
N LYS A 79 8.56 -13.39 39.33
CA LYS A 79 9.61 -13.96 40.21
C LYS A 79 10.98 -13.31 39.94
N GLN A 80 11.34 -13.14 38.66
CA GLN A 80 12.54 -12.41 38.25
C GLN A 80 12.56 -11.00 38.82
N LEU A 81 11.46 -10.25 38.64
CA LEU A 81 11.34 -8.88 39.13
C LEU A 81 11.51 -8.81 40.65
N GLY A 82 10.90 -9.75 41.40
CA GLY A 82 11.05 -9.82 42.86
C GLY A 82 12.50 -9.98 43.32
N ILE A 83 13.30 -10.78 42.61
CA ILE A 83 14.73 -10.96 42.89
C ILE A 83 15.54 -9.71 42.54
N MET A 84 15.23 -9.08 41.41
CA MET A 84 15.95 -7.88 40.97
C MET A 84 15.67 -6.68 41.88
N MET A 85 14.46 -6.57 42.45
CA MET A 85 14.09 -5.47 43.34
C MET A 85 14.78 -5.51 44.71
N THR A 86 15.43 -6.62 45.09
CA THR A 86 16.20 -6.72 46.35
C THR A 86 17.68 -6.40 46.17
N SER A 87 18.14 -6.11 44.94
CA SER A 87 19.53 -5.81 44.60
C SER A 87 19.70 -4.35 44.19
N ASP A 88 20.64 -3.65 44.82
CA ASP A 88 20.90 -2.21 44.59
C ASP A 88 21.92 -1.92 43.47
N SER A 89 22.39 -2.94 42.73
CA SER A 89 23.37 -2.73 41.66
C SER A 89 22.79 -1.89 40.51
N PRO A 90 23.56 -0.93 39.94
CA PRO A 90 23.15 -0.17 38.75
C PRO A 90 22.79 -1.06 37.55
N SER A 91 23.49 -2.18 37.35
CA SER A 91 23.18 -3.15 36.29
C SER A 91 21.79 -3.78 36.47
N THR A 92 21.37 -3.96 37.72
CA THR A 92 20.05 -4.49 38.05
C THR A 92 18.93 -3.50 37.68
N LYS A 93 19.20 -2.19 37.70
CA LYS A 93 18.19 -1.19 37.35
C LYS A 93 17.81 -1.23 35.87
N GLU A 94 18.76 -1.44 34.96
CA GLU A 94 18.47 -1.62 33.52
C GLU A 94 17.73 -2.94 33.25
N ASP A 95 18.09 -3.99 34.00
CA ASP A 95 17.41 -5.28 33.93
C ASP A 95 15.96 -5.22 34.45
N ILE A 96 15.66 -4.39 35.46
CA ILE A 96 14.29 -4.14 35.94
C ILE A 96 13.43 -3.51 34.84
N ILE A 97 13.95 -2.50 34.13
CA ILE A 97 13.25 -1.91 32.98
C ILE A 97 12.97 -2.97 31.92
N SER A 98 13.99 -3.77 31.58
CA SER A 98 13.84 -4.86 30.61
C SER A 98 12.80 -5.88 31.05
N CYS A 99 12.72 -6.19 32.34
CA CYS A 99 11.72 -7.09 32.92
C CYS A 99 10.30 -6.51 32.79
N TYR A 100 10.09 -5.23 33.09
CA TYR A 100 8.81 -4.57 32.87
C TYR A 100 8.39 -4.58 31.40
N LEU A 101 9.33 -4.34 30.49
CA LEU A 101 9.08 -4.41 29.04
C LEU A 101 8.70 -5.83 28.61
N SER A 102 9.35 -6.86 29.14
CA SER A 102 8.99 -8.26 28.88
C SER A 102 7.58 -8.59 29.35
N ILE A 103 7.22 -8.22 30.59
CA ILE A 103 5.86 -8.38 31.13
C ILE A 103 4.84 -7.65 30.25
N GLY A 104 5.13 -6.40 29.89
CA GLY A 104 4.28 -5.61 29.01
C GLY A 104 4.11 -6.25 27.61
N LYS A 105 5.17 -6.86 27.06
CA LYS A 105 5.12 -7.63 25.80
C LYS A 105 4.20 -8.85 25.94
N VAL A 106 4.24 -9.56 27.07
CA VAL A 106 3.34 -10.70 27.30
C VAL A 106 1.88 -10.25 27.31
N TYR A 107 1.55 -9.17 28.01
CA TYR A 107 0.19 -8.60 27.98
C TYR A 107 -0.24 -8.14 26.59
N TRP A 108 0.68 -7.53 25.82
CA TRP A 108 0.42 -7.16 24.43
C TRP A 108 0.10 -8.39 23.55
N LEU A 109 0.83 -9.51 23.72
CA LEU A 109 0.55 -10.77 23.03
C LEU A 109 -0.78 -11.41 23.47
N LYS A 110 -1.20 -11.20 24.72
CA LYS A 110 -2.54 -11.57 25.23
C LYS A 110 -3.65 -10.62 24.73
N LEU A 111 -3.32 -9.59 23.95
CA LEU A 111 -4.22 -8.53 23.50
C LEU A 111 -4.79 -7.65 24.63
N ASP A 112 -4.22 -7.73 25.84
CA ASP A 112 -4.54 -6.83 26.95
C ASP A 112 -3.66 -5.57 26.86
N TYR A 113 -4.08 -4.67 25.98
CA TYR A 113 -3.34 -3.43 25.75
C TYR A 113 -3.29 -2.52 26.98
N ASN A 114 -4.27 -2.58 27.87
CA ASN A 114 -4.31 -1.74 29.07
C ASN A 114 -3.21 -2.13 30.05
N GLN A 115 -3.06 -3.43 30.33
CA GLN A 115 -1.96 -3.92 31.17
C GLN A 115 -0.61 -3.73 30.48
N ALA A 116 -0.52 -3.96 29.16
CA ALA A 116 0.70 -3.69 28.41
C ALA A 116 1.17 -2.24 28.57
N ILE A 117 0.26 -1.27 28.41
CA ILE A 117 0.52 0.15 28.60
C ILE A 117 0.95 0.44 30.05
N ALA A 118 0.24 -0.10 31.05
CA ALA A 118 0.54 0.12 32.46
C ALA A 118 1.97 -0.31 32.83
N TYR A 119 2.40 -1.50 32.37
CA TYR A 119 3.76 -1.99 32.63
C TYR A 119 4.85 -1.18 31.92
N HIS A 120 4.59 -0.66 30.72
CA HIS A 120 5.53 0.23 30.04
C HIS A 120 5.61 1.61 30.72
N HIS A 121 4.52 2.13 31.30
CA HIS A 121 4.57 3.34 32.11
C HIS A 121 5.34 3.12 33.42
N ARG A 122 5.17 1.97 34.09
CA ARG A 122 6.01 1.60 35.25
C ARG A 122 7.49 1.57 34.89
N ALA A 123 7.83 1.07 33.69
CA ALA A 123 9.20 1.10 33.19
C ALA A 123 9.73 2.54 33.03
N LEU A 124 8.91 3.47 32.51
CA LEU A 124 9.28 4.89 32.40
C LEU A 124 9.43 5.57 33.77
N GLU A 125 8.51 5.30 34.70
CA GLU A 125 8.56 5.84 36.07
C GLU A 125 9.82 5.36 36.79
N PHE A 126 10.12 4.07 36.70
CA PHE A 126 11.32 3.49 37.27
C PHE A 126 12.59 4.06 36.64
N ALA A 127 12.63 4.21 35.31
CA ALA A 127 13.77 4.80 34.60
C ALA A 127 14.04 6.25 35.05
N ARG A 128 12.97 7.04 35.20
CA ARG A 128 13.06 8.44 35.70
C ARG A 128 13.55 8.49 37.14
N ALA A 129 13.02 7.65 38.02
CA ALA A 129 13.43 7.59 39.43
C ALA A 129 14.88 7.11 39.59
N SER A 130 15.38 6.32 38.63
CA SER A 130 16.73 5.74 38.66
C SER A 130 17.80 6.56 37.93
N GLU A 131 17.45 7.71 37.36
CA GLU A 131 18.33 8.57 36.54
C GLU A 131 19.08 7.80 35.43
N LEU A 132 18.43 6.78 34.86
CA LEU A 132 19.05 5.89 33.88
C LEU A 132 19.16 6.53 32.49
N SER A 133 20.11 5.99 31.70
CA SER A 133 20.43 6.48 30.36
C SER A 133 19.22 6.51 29.42
N SER A 134 19.27 7.48 28.51
CA SER A 134 18.23 7.85 27.55
C SER A 134 17.86 6.74 26.54
N SER A 135 18.79 5.84 26.19
CA SER A 135 18.58 4.85 25.12
C SER A 135 17.49 3.82 25.45
N HIS A 136 17.39 3.40 26.72
CA HIS A 136 16.34 2.52 27.19
C HIS A 136 14.97 3.22 27.16
N ILE A 137 14.93 4.49 27.55
CA ILE A 137 13.70 5.32 27.55
C ILE A 137 13.13 5.45 26.13
N SER A 138 14.01 5.67 25.13
CA SER A 138 13.60 5.67 23.72
C SER A 138 12.91 4.36 23.31
N THR A 139 13.48 3.21 23.70
CA THR A 139 12.90 1.89 23.40
C THR A 139 11.53 1.71 24.04
N VAL A 140 11.35 2.17 25.29
CA VAL A 140 10.06 2.12 25.97
C VAL A 140 9.02 2.95 25.22
N HIS A 141 9.37 4.16 24.77
CA HIS A 141 8.48 5.01 23.97
C HIS A 141 8.08 4.37 22.65
N LYS A 142 9.02 3.78 21.90
CA LYS A 142 8.72 3.07 20.64
C LYS A 142 7.82 1.85 20.85
N ASN A 143 7.99 1.12 21.95
CA ASN A 143 7.10 0.01 22.28
C ASN A 143 5.70 0.47 22.67
N LEU A 144 5.57 1.53 23.47
CA LEU A 144 4.29 2.17 23.78
C LEU A 144 3.57 2.62 22.51
N ALA A 145 4.29 3.22 21.56
CA ALA A 145 3.73 3.64 20.28
C ALA A 145 3.15 2.46 19.49
N ASN A 146 3.87 1.33 19.43
CA ASN A 146 3.35 0.11 18.81
C ASN A 146 2.10 -0.41 19.53
N ILE A 147 2.09 -0.44 20.87
CA ILE A 147 0.94 -0.88 21.65
C ILE A 147 -0.27 0.03 21.40
N TYR A 148 -0.08 1.35 21.40
CA TYR A 148 -1.13 2.32 21.07
C TYR A 148 -1.65 2.16 19.64
N THR A 149 -0.77 1.84 18.68
CA THR A 149 -1.15 1.53 17.29
C THR A 149 -2.09 0.33 17.24
N ASN A 150 -1.73 -0.78 17.92
CA ASN A 150 -2.58 -1.96 18.02
C ASN A 150 -3.90 -1.70 18.76
N ALA A 151 -3.88 -0.80 19.75
CA ALA A 151 -5.07 -0.32 20.45
C ALA A 151 -5.88 0.73 19.66
N LYS A 152 -5.49 1.04 18.41
CA LYS A 152 -6.10 2.04 17.52
C LYS A 152 -6.12 3.48 18.09
N LYS A 153 -5.24 3.79 19.04
CA LYS A 153 -5.04 5.13 19.62
C LYS A 153 -3.90 5.84 18.88
N PHE A 154 -4.13 6.18 17.62
CA PHE A 154 -3.08 6.62 16.69
C PHE A 154 -2.38 7.93 17.09
N ASP A 155 -3.10 8.88 17.68
CA ASP A 155 -2.50 10.18 18.04
C ASP A 155 -1.49 10.01 19.20
N LEU A 156 -1.83 9.17 20.20
CA LEU A 156 -0.89 8.79 21.26
C LEU A 156 0.28 7.97 20.70
N ALA A 157 0.03 7.08 19.73
CA ALA A 157 1.10 6.33 19.09
C ALA A 157 2.12 7.27 18.42
N LEU A 158 1.64 8.27 17.70
CA LEU A 158 2.49 9.26 17.03
C LEU A 158 3.32 10.08 18.02
N GLU A 159 2.71 10.56 19.10
CA GLU A 159 3.41 11.28 20.18
C GLU A 159 4.56 10.45 20.77
N HIS A 160 4.30 9.16 21.04
CA HIS A 160 5.30 8.27 21.59
C HIS A 160 6.40 7.92 20.57
N PHE A 161 6.09 7.76 19.28
CA PHE A 161 7.13 7.62 18.24
C PHE A 161 8.03 8.86 18.17
N GLN A 162 7.45 10.06 18.23
CA GLN A 162 8.19 11.32 18.20
C GLN A 162 9.13 11.46 19.41
N LYS A 163 8.64 11.20 20.63
CA LYS A 163 9.49 11.20 21.84
C LYS A 163 10.65 10.22 21.74
N GLY A 164 10.41 9.02 21.21
CA GLY A 164 11.47 8.03 20.98
C GLY A 164 12.53 8.52 19.98
N LEU A 165 12.08 9.13 18.87
CA LEU A 165 12.98 9.72 17.86
C LEU A 165 13.80 10.89 18.41
N GLU A 166 13.18 11.78 19.18
CA GLU A 166 13.88 12.92 19.81
C GLU A 166 15.02 12.45 20.70
N ILE A 167 14.77 11.40 21.50
CA ILE A 167 15.79 10.80 22.37
C ILE A 167 16.88 10.11 21.53
N ASP A 168 16.50 9.34 20.51
CA ASP A 168 17.45 8.68 19.60
C ASP A 168 18.34 9.72 18.90
N HIS A 169 17.80 10.87 18.47
CA HIS A 169 18.56 11.95 17.84
C HIS A 169 19.64 12.58 18.73
N GLN A 170 19.44 12.56 20.05
CA GLN A 170 20.43 13.08 21.00
C GLN A 170 21.64 12.14 21.18
N HIS A 171 21.52 10.85 20.83
CA HIS A 171 22.50 9.82 21.21
C HIS A 171 23.00 8.96 20.04
N LEU A 172 22.30 8.95 18.91
CA LEU A 172 22.62 8.13 17.74
C LEU A 172 22.98 9.02 16.54
N ARG A 173 23.89 8.52 15.69
CA ARG A 173 24.19 9.15 14.40
C ARG A 173 22.97 9.04 13.47
N GLN A 174 22.77 10.03 12.60
CA GLN A 174 21.56 10.14 11.76
C GLN A 174 21.31 8.94 10.83
N ASP A 175 22.36 8.19 10.47
CA ASP A 175 22.31 6.99 9.63
C ASP A 175 22.03 5.71 10.43
N HIS A 176 21.86 5.79 11.74
CA HIS A 176 21.68 4.62 12.58
C HIS A 176 20.41 3.82 12.20
N PRO A 177 20.49 2.49 12.00
CA PRO A 177 19.37 1.63 11.57
C PRO A 177 18.08 1.74 12.39
N GLN A 178 18.20 2.20 13.64
CA GLN A 178 17.08 2.40 14.56
C GLN A 178 16.09 3.47 14.07
N PHE A 179 16.57 4.50 13.36
CA PHE A 179 15.70 5.50 12.73
C PHE A 179 14.82 4.83 11.67
N GLY A 180 15.41 3.99 10.82
CA GLY A 180 14.68 3.23 9.80
C GLY A 180 13.59 2.33 10.40
N GLN A 181 13.87 1.65 11.51
CA GLN A 181 12.87 0.85 12.22
C GLN A 181 11.70 1.67 12.74
N THR A 182 11.99 2.86 13.28
CA THR A 182 10.97 3.74 13.84
C THR A 182 10.09 4.32 12.74
N TYR A 183 10.67 4.78 11.63
CA TYR A 183 9.93 5.23 10.46
C TYR A 183 9.08 4.11 9.83
N ALA A 184 9.60 2.87 9.76
CA ALA A 184 8.82 1.74 9.25
C ALA A 184 7.58 1.48 10.12
N ASN A 185 7.72 1.57 11.45
CA ASN A 185 6.59 1.40 12.37
C ASN A 185 5.57 2.54 12.25
N MET A 186 6.02 3.79 12.08
CA MET A 186 5.13 4.93 11.81
C MET A 186 4.38 4.73 10.49
N GLY A 187 5.06 4.25 9.43
CA GLY A 187 4.45 3.90 8.16
C GLY A 187 3.36 2.84 8.30
N MET A 188 3.63 1.77 9.05
CA MET A 188 2.63 0.75 9.39
C MET A 188 1.46 1.31 10.21
N MET A 189 1.71 2.22 11.15
CA MET A 189 0.66 2.90 11.92
C MET A 189 -0.28 3.70 11.00
N TYR A 190 0.27 4.50 10.08
CA TYR A 190 -0.54 5.23 9.10
C TYR A 190 -1.29 4.29 8.14
N GLN A 191 -0.68 3.16 7.76
CA GLN A 191 -1.37 2.11 7.01
C GLN A 191 -2.58 1.56 7.79
N SER A 192 -2.43 1.29 9.09
CA SER A 192 -3.54 0.86 9.95
C SER A 192 -4.62 1.94 10.11
N LYS A 193 -4.24 3.22 10.07
CA LYS A 193 -5.16 4.37 10.01
C LYS A 193 -5.82 4.57 8.63
N GLN A 194 -5.41 3.80 7.60
CA GLN A 194 -5.82 3.93 6.20
C GLN A 194 -5.38 5.25 5.53
N HIS A 195 -4.38 5.91 6.10
CA HIS A 195 -3.75 7.11 5.56
C HIS A 195 -2.55 6.70 4.71
N TYR A 196 -2.82 6.20 3.50
CA TYR A 196 -1.82 5.52 2.68
C TYR A 196 -0.70 6.44 2.16
N LYS A 197 -0.95 7.75 2.03
CA LYS A 197 0.04 8.72 1.54
C LYS A 197 1.12 8.94 2.59
N GLU A 198 0.71 9.27 3.80
CA GLU A 198 1.62 9.42 4.94
C GLU A 198 2.32 8.10 5.26
N ALA A 199 1.61 6.96 5.12
CA ALA A 199 2.22 5.64 5.27
C ALA A 199 3.38 5.46 4.28
N LEU A 200 3.19 5.81 3.00
CA LEU A 200 4.22 5.69 1.98
C LEU A 200 5.41 6.61 2.27
N ASP A 201 5.17 7.86 2.67
CA ASP A 201 6.24 8.82 3.00
C ASP A 201 7.17 8.29 4.11
N TYR A 202 6.60 7.72 5.17
CA TYR A 202 7.39 7.14 6.26
C TYR A 202 8.08 5.82 5.87
N LEU A 203 7.45 4.97 5.07
CA LEU A 203 8.07 3.73 4.60
C LEU A 203 9.25 4.02 3.65
N GLU A 204 9.17 5.03 2.79
CA GLU A 204 10.28 5.44 1.92
C GLU A 204 11.43 6.06 2.74
N LYS A 205 11.15 6.85 3.79
CA LYS A 205 12.18 7.30 4.75
C LYS A 205 12.89 6.14 5.45
N ALA A 206 12.12 5.11 5.85
CA ALA A 206 12.68 3.90 6.44
C ALA A 206 13.61 3.18 5.46
N ARG A 207 13.19 3.07 4.21
CA ARG A 207 13.94 2.44 3.11
C ARG A 207 15.27 3.15 2.87
N GLU A 208 15.24 4.48 2.73
CA GLU A 208 16.44 5.29 2.53
C GLU A 208 17.44 5.11 3.68
N THR A 209 16.95 5.11 4.93
CA THR A 209 17.79 4.94 6.12
C THR A 209 18.45 3.55 6.14
N TRP A 210 17.69 2.49 5.88
CA TRP A 210 18.22 1.13 5.89
C TRP A 210 19.17 0.84 4.72
N LEU A 211 18.94 1.41 3.54
CA LEU A 211 19.85 1.25 2.38
C LEU A 211 21.23 1.91 2.60
N LYS A 212 21.33 2.89 3.51
CA LYS A 212 22.63 3.48 3.90
C LYS A 212 23.48 2.53 4.75
N THR A 213 22.85 1.61 5.49
CA THR A 213 23.56 0.72 6.43
C THR A 213 23.61 -0.74 5.97
N PHE A 214 22.58 -1.22 5.29
CA PHE A 214 22.44 -2.61 4.90
C PHE A 214 22.47 -2.78 3.38
N PRO A 215 22.98 -3.93 2.86
CA PRO A 215 22.81 -4.30 1.47
C PRO A 215 21.32 -4.38 1.08
N SER A 216 21.00 -4.11 -0.18
CA SER A 216 19.62 -4.16 -0.69
C SER A 216 18.94 -5.53 -0.53
N THR A 217 19.71 -6.61 -0.40
CA THR A 217 19.25 -7.99 -0.18
C THR A 217 18.95 -8.31 1.29
N HIS A 218 19.07 -7.33 2.20
CA HIS A 218 18.81 -7.57 3.61
C HIS A 218 17.32 -7.84 3.87
N VAL A 219 17.01 -8.89 4.64
CA VAL A 219 15.64 -9.37 4.91
C VAL A 219 14.68 -8.27 5.38
N SER A 220 15.16 -7.30 6.17
CA SER A 220 14.33 -6.18 6.61
C SER A 220 13.90 -5.27 5.46
N ILE A 221 14.77 -5.04 4.47
CA ILE A 221 14.48 -4.22 3.29
C ILE A 221 13.48 -4.97 2.40
N GLU A 222 13.66 -6.27 2.18
CA GLU A 222 12.71 -7.08 1.40
C GLU A 222 11.29 -7.06 2.00
N LYS A 223 11.18 -7.19 3.33
CA LYS A 223 9.90 -7.07 4.05
C LYS A 223 9.30 -5.68 3.91
N LEU A 224 10.13 -4.64 3.97
CA LEU A 224 9.70 -3.25 3.78
C LEU A 224 9.18 -3.03 2.36
N GLU A 225 9.89 -3.50 1.34
CA GLU A 225 9.50 -3.39 -0.07
C GLU A 225 8.16 -4.08 -0.34
N LYS A 226 7.91 -5.25 0.26
CA LYS A 226 6.61 -5.91 0.20
C LYS A 226 5.50 -5.04 0.82
N THR A 227 5.81 -4.35 1.90
CA THR A 227 4.87 -3.45 2.58
C THR A 227 4.61 -2.19 1.76
N ILE A 228 5.65 -1.58 1.19
CA ILE A 228 5.57 -0.45 0.26
C ILE A 228 4.70 -0.81 -0.94
N ARG A 229 4.92 -1.98 -1.58
CA ARG A 229 4.08 -2.47 -2.69
C ARG A 229 2.61 -2.58 -2.28
N LYS A 230 2.32 -3.13 -1.10
CA LYS A 230 0.95 -3.22 -0.56
C LYS A 230 0.32 -1.86 -0.28
N VAL A 231 1.09 -0.87 0.19
CA VAL A 231 0.59 0.49 0.42
C VAL A 231 0.39 1.21 -0.92
N LYS A 232 1.31 1.08 -1.87
CA LYS A 232 1.18 1.62 -3.23
C LYS A 232 -0.07 1.11 -3.91
N SER A 233 -0.37 -0.20 -3.86
CA SER A 233 -1.61 -0.75 -4.44
C SER A 233 -2.90 -0.24 -3.77
N LYS A 234 -2.83 0.24 -2.52
CA LYS A 234 -3.95 0.89 -1.82
C LYS A 234 -4.02 2.41 -2.07
N LEU A 235 -2.89 3.03 -2.40
CA LEU A 235 -2.78 4.44 -2.78
C LEU A 235 -3.18 4.67 -4.24
N VAL A 236 -2.98 3.68 -5.10
CA VAL A 236 -3.51 3.62 -6.47
C VAL A 236 -5.03 3.38 -6.39
N VAL A 237 -5.73 4.36 -5.85
CA VAL A 237 -7.14 4.62 -6.15
C VAL A 237 -7.09 5.70 -7.21
N LEU A 238 -7.10 5.31 -8.48
CA LEU A 238 -7.28 6.28 -9.54
C LEU A 238 -8.66 6.96 -9.37
N PRO A 239 -8.82 8.26 -9.68
CA PRO A 239 -10.00 9.06 -9.33
C PRO A 239 -11.31 8.72 -10.06
N TRP A 240 -11.42 7.55 -10.69
CA TRP A 240 -12.53 7.15 -11.59
C TRP A 240 -13.90 7.00 -10.93
N LYS A 241 -14.01 7.27 -9.62
CA LYS A 241 -15.16 6.82 -8.84
C LYS A 241 -16.40 7.71 -8.93
N ASN A 242 -16.47 8.76 -9.76
CA ASN A 242 -17.67 9.62 -9.83
C ASN A 242 -17.83 10.58 -11.05
N THR A 243 -17.14 10.39 -12.18
CA THR A 243 -16.94 11.50 -13.14
C THR A 243 -17.67 11.41 -14.48
N PHE A 244 -18.22 10.27 -14.91
CA PHE A 244 -19.01 10.22 -16.17
C PHE A 244 -20.42 10.81 -16.03
N GLY A 245 -21.11 10.56 -14.90
CA GLY A 245 -22.44 11.12 -14.66
C GLY A 245 -22.43 12.66 -14.62
N ASN A 246 -21.37 13.24 -14.07
CA ASN A 246 -21.08 14.69 -14.11
C ASN A 246 -20.77 15.19 -15.55
N LEU A 247 -20.28 14.33 -16.43
CA LEU A 247 -19.76 14.64 -17.76
C LEU A 247 -20.85 14.97 -18.79
N VAL A 248 -21.89 14.13 -18.81
CA VAL A 248 -22.99 14.21 -19.80
C VAL A 248 -23.98 15.32 -19.39
N LEU A 249 -24.18 15.52 -18.09
CA LEU A 249 -25.21 16.42 -17.55
C LEU A 249 -24.79 17.90 -17.46
N GLU A 250 -23.51 18.25 -17.35
CA GLU A 250 -23.06 19.65 -17.48
C GLU A 250 -23.31 20.22 -18.89
N SER A 251 -23.21 19.38 -19.93
CA SER A 251 -23.50 19.75 -21.33
C SER A 251 -24.99 19.77 -21.69
N LEU A 252 -25.85 19.30 -20.79
CA LEU A 252 -27.31 19.20 -20.98
C LEU A 252 -28.08 20.46 -20.53
N PHE A 253 -27.39 21.48 -20.00
CA PHE A 253 -27.98 22.74 -19.53
C PHE A 253 -28.30 23.74 -20.66
N LEU A 254 -28.99 23.32 -21.72
CA LEU A 254 -29.55 24.22 -22.74
C LEU A 254 -31.05 23.97 -22.93
N LYS A 255 -31.83 25.06 -22.94
CA LYS A 255 -33.30 25.15 -22.77
C LYS A 255 -34.16 24.54 -23.90
N GLN A 256 -33.70 23.56 -24.67
CA GLN A 256 -34.47 22.98 -25.78
C GLN A 256 -34.25 21.47 -25.93
N PRO A 257 -35.17 20.73 -26.59
CA PRO A 257 -34.97 19.32 -26.89
C PRO A 257 -33.82 19.20 -27.90
N VAL A 258 -32.62 18.91 -27.41
CA VAL A 258 -31.45 18.74 -28.27
C VAL A 258 -31.24 17.24 -28.52
N ASN A 259 -30.85 16.90 -29.75
CA ASN A 259 -30.39 15.55 -30.09
C ASN A 259 -29.29 15.13 -29.09
N PRO A 260 -29.34 13.94 -28.47
CA PRO A 260 -28.31 13.43 -27.56
C PRO A 260 -26.87 13.56 -28.10
N PHE A 261 -26.72 13.54 -29.41
CA PHE A 261 -25.44 13.71 -30.09
C PHE A 261 -24.92 15.16 -30.16
N ASP A 262 -25.82 16.15 -30.21
CA ASP A 262 -25.43 17.56 -30.12
C ASP A 262 -24.85 17.90 -28.74
N ILE A 263 -25.21 17.13 -27.71
CA ILE A 263 -24.71 17.30 -26.33
C ILE A 263 -23.25 16.88 -26.23
N LEU A 264 -22.87 15.75 -26.82
CA LEU A 264 -21.46 15.33 -26.90
C LEU A 264 -20.65 16.28 -27.79
N ALA A 265 -21.22 16.73 -28.90
CA ALA A 265 -20.62 17.74 -29.77
C ALA A 265 -20.38 19.11 -29.10
N ARG A 266 -21.22 19.50 -28.13
CA ARG A 266 -21.10 20.74 -27.34
C ARG A 266 -20.33 20.56 -26.04
N SER A 267 -20.21 19.33 -25.55
CA SER A 267 -19.40 19.01 -24.38
C SER A 267 -17.91 19.23 -24.67
N ASN A 268 -17.15 19.73 -23.71
CA ASN A 268 -15.69 19.90 -23.81
C ASN A 268 -14.94 18.54 -23.71
N ILE A 269 -15.54 17.47 -24.27
CA ILE A 269 -14.96 16.13 -24.39
C ILE A 269 -14.22 16.08 -25.72
N MET A 270 -12.91 15.85 -25.68
CA MET A 270 -12.12 15.54 -26.87
C MET A 270 -11.92 14.03 -26.96
N VAL A 271 -12.31 13.47 -28.09
CA VAL A 271 -12.03 12.06 -28.40
C VAL A 271 -10.73 11.99 -29.20
N ILE A 272 -9.78 11.20 -28.73
CA ILE A 272 -8.53 10.92 -29.44
C ILE A 272 -8.54 9.45 -29.82
N TRP A 273 -8.68 9.16 -31.10
CA TRP A 273 -8.60 7.80 -31.62
C TRP A 273 -7.23 7.60 -32.28
N LEU A 274 -6.40 6.79 -31.64
CA LEU A 274 -5.08 6.36 -32.09
C LEU A 274 -5.16 4.96 -32.70
N ASP A 275 -5.10 4.90 -34.02
CA ASP A 275 -5.17 3.67 -34.79
C ASP A 275 -4.50 3.89 -36.16
N GLU A 276 -3.60 2.98 -36.52
CA GLU A 276 -2.73 3.10 -37.70
C GLU A 276 -3.50 3.07 -39.03
N TYR A 277 -4.69 2.49 -39.04
CA TYR A 277 -5.47 2.27 -40.25
C TYR A 277 -6.24 3.53 -40.67
N ILE A 278 -6.41 4.51 -39.77
CA ILE A 278 -7.23 5.71 -39.99
C ILE A 278 -6.73 6.63 -41.12
N GLY A 279 -5.48 6.46 -41.54
CA GLY A 279 -4.84 7.24 -42.59
C GLY A 279 -4.92 6.67 -44.01
N ARG A 280 -5.32 5.40 -44.20
CA ARG A 280 -4.98 4.66 -45.44
C ARG A 280 -6.13 4.32 -46.38
N ASP A 281 -7.40 4.46 -45.97
CA ASP A 281 -8.58 3.97 -46.74
C ASP A 281 -9.73 5.01 -46.81
N GLU A 282 -10.50 5.03 -47.92
CA GLU A 282 -11.77 5.75 -48.05
C GLU A 282 -12.81 5.32 -47.00
N ASN A 283 -12.76 4.07 -46.55
CA ASN A 283 -13.60 3.57 -45.46
C ASN A 283 -13.33 4.30 -44.12
N CYS A 284 -12.12 4.83 -43.93
CA CYS A 284 -11.79 5.67 -42.78
C CYS A 284 -12.48 7.04 -42.82
N ARG A 285 -12.82 7.53 -44.03
CA ARG A 285 -13.63 8.74 -44.21
C ARG A 285 -15.06 8.50 -43.75
N ALA A 286 -15.64 7.34 -44.05
CA ALA A 286 -16.95 6.93 -43.58
C ALA A 286 -16.98 6.80 -42.05
N LEU A 287 -15.98 6.12 -41.47
CA LEU A 287 -15.78 6.03 -40.01
C LEU A 287 -15.68 7.42 -39.35
N LYS A 288 -14.87 8.32 -39.92
CA LYS A 288 -14.76 9.73 -39.48
C LYS A 288 -16.11 10.44 -39.49
N MET A 289 -16.92 10.23 -40.52
CA MET A 289 -18.24 10.88 -40.65
C MET A 289 -19.26 10.29 -39.68
N GLU A 290 -19.31 8.98 -39.52
CA GLU A 290 -20.21 8.32 -38.56
C GLU A 290 -19.85 8.69 -37.12
N PHE A 291 -18.57 8.67 -36.75
CA PHE A 291 -18.16 9.02 -35.39
C PHE A 291 -18.26 10.53 -35.11
N ARG A 292 -18.21 11.38 -36.14
CA ARG A 292 -18.56 12.81 -36.02
C ARG A 292 -20.05 13.04 -35.74
N GLN A 293 -20.92 12.07 -36.05
CA GLN A 293 -22.29 12.12 -35.55
C GLN A 293 -22.32 11.99 -34.03
N ILE A 294 -21.30 11.39 -33.40
CA ILE A 294 -21.19 11.29 -31.94
C ILE A 294 -20.57 12.55 -31.33
N THR A 295 -19.48 13.07 -31.91
CA THR A 295 -18.75 14.22 -31.34
C THR A 295 -18.04 15.06 -32.40
N ASN A 296 -18.17 16.39 -32.27
CA ASN A 296 -17.49 17.35 -33.13
C ASN A 296 -15.99 17.51 -32.77
N ASN A 297 -15.55 17.02 -31.61
CA ASN A 297 -14.18 17.15 -31.10
C ASN A 297 -13.40 15.82 -31.23
N LEU A 298 -13.56 15.15 -32.37
CA LEU A 298 -12.82 13.93 -32.71
C LEU A 298 -11.48 14.28 -33.36
N LYS A 299 -10.39 13.85 -32.73
CA LYS A 299 -9.05 13.78 -33.31
C LYS A 299 -8.72 12.33 -33.60
N MET A 300 -8.43 12.05 -34.86
CA MET A 300 -7.94 10.75 -35.29
C MET A 300 -6.46 10.88 -35.64
N VAL A 301 -5.64 10.02 -35.05
CA VAL A 301 -4.18 10.02 -35.18
C VAL A 301 -3.70 8.61 -35.53
N ASP A 302 -2.68 8.52 -36.40
CA ASP A 302 -2.16 7.27 -36.95
C ASP A 302 -0.84 6.81 -36.29
N SER A 303 -0.27 7.65 -35.43
CA SER A 303 1.06 7.48 -34.85
C SER A 303 1.12 8.01 -33.42
N VAL A 304 1.96 7.38 -32.60
CA VAL A 304 2.17 7.75 -31.19
C VAL A 304 2.70 9.17 -31.07
N ASP A 305 3.63 9.58 -31.94
CA ASP A 305 4.20 10.93 -31.92
C ASP A 305 3.16 12.01 -32.22
N SER A 306 2.26 11.76 -33.19
CA SER A 306 1.14 12.66 -33.49
C SER A 306 0.16 12.74 -32.32
N CYS A 307 -0.04 11.63 -31.60
CA CYS A 307 -0.82 11.61 -30.37
C CYS A 307 -0.15 12.47 -29.28
N ARG A 308 1.15 12.30 -29.05
CA ARG A 308 1.94 13.09 -28.08
C ARG A 308 1.92 14.58 -28.37
N GLN A 309 1.99 15.00 -29.64
CA GLN A 309 1.87 16.40 -30.01
C GLN A 309 0.49 16.99 -29.66
N CYS A 310 -0.55 16.15 -29.59
CA CYS A 310 -1.89 16.59 -29.18
C CYS A 310 -2.04 16.72 -27.66
N LEU A 311 -1.21 16.02 -26.87
CA LEU A 311 -1.30 15.93 -25.41
C LEU A 311 -1.07 17.25 -24.64
N PRO A 312 -0.13 18.14 -25.02
CA PRO A 312 0.02 19.45 -24.37
C PRO A 312 -1.20 20.36 -24.50
N HIS A 313 -1.95 20.21 -25.60
CA HIS A 313 -3.12 21.05 -25.91
C HIS A 313 -4.42 20.58 -25.24
N VAL A 314 -4.37 19.48 -24.47
CA VAL A 314 -5.52 18.91 -23.76
C VAL A 314 -5.50 19.14 -22.26
N LYS A 315 -4.53 19.90 -21.73
CA LYS A 315 -4.56 20.37 -20.34
C LYS A 315 -5.89 21.11 -20.08
N ASN A 316 -6.65 20.64 -19.09
CA ASN A 316 -7.98 21.12 -18.70
C ASN A 316 -9.17 20.72 -19.61
N ARG A 317 -9.01 19.76 -20.53
CA ARG A 317 -10.14 19.15 -21.28
C ARG A 317 -10.50 17.78 -20.71
N LYS A 318 -11.75 17.36 -20.94
CA LYS A 318 -12.22 15.98 -20.67
C LYS A 318 -11.79 15.12 -21.87
N LEU A 319 -11.19 13.96 -21.66
CA LEU A 319 -10.58 13.14 -22.73
C LEU A 319 -11.19 11.74 -22.80
N PHE A 320 -11.34 11.24 -24.00
CA PHE A 320 -11.70 9.85 -24.28
C PHE A 320 -10.75 9.32 -25.34
N PHE A 321 -9.87 8.41 -24.95
CA PHE A 321 -8.92 7.77 -25.84
C PHE A 321 -9.47 6.45 -26.36
N ILE A 322 -9.35 6.23 -27.67
CA ILE A 322 -9.53 4.93 -28.31
C ILE A 322 -8.16 4.55 -28.85
N ILE A 323 -7.56 3.47 -28.36
CA ILE A 323 -6.16 3.15 -28.65
C ILE A 323 -6.06 1.70 -29.11
N GLN A 324 -5.38 1.49 -30.23
CA GLN A 324 -4.98 0.14 -30.65
C GLN A 324 -4.02 -0.46 -29.61
N GLY A 325 -4.27 -1.69 -29.16
CA GLY A 325 -3.56 -2.28 -28.02
C GLY A 325 -2.03 -2.24 -28.12
N LYS A 326 -1.48 -2.35 -29.34
CA LYS A 326 -0.03 -2.25 -29.59
C LYS A 326 0.58 -0.90 -29.21
N TYR A 327 -0.17 0.20 -29.31
CA TYR A 327 0.30 1.54 -28.96
C TYR A 327 0.07 1.88 -27.49
N ALA A 328 -0.73 1.08 -26.78
CA ALA A 328 -1.07 1.36 -25.40
C ALA A 328 0.18 1.39 -24.50
N LYS A 329 1.17 0.52 -24.76
CA LYS A 329 2.46 0.48 -24.04
C LYS A 329 3.21 1.82 -24.07
N GLU A 330 3.15 2.54 -25.18
CA GLU A 330 3.93 3.77 -25.38
C GLU A 330 3.21 5.03 -24.91
N ILE A 331 1.89 5.08 -25.04
CA ILE A 331 1.11 6.32 -24.82
C ILE A 331 0.42 6.37 -23.45
N VAL A 332 0.12 5.22 -22.83
CA VAL A 332 -0.58 5.18 -21.53
C VAL A 332 0.20 5.87 -20.40
N PRO A 333 1.54 5.74 -20.29
CA PRO A 333 2.32 6.50 -19.30
C PRO A 333 2.14 8.03 -19.45
N ASP A 334 2.18 8.53 -20.68
CA ASP A 334 2.01 9.96 -20.98
C ASP A 334 0.59 10.43 -20.58
N ILE A 335 -0.41 9.59 -20.83
CA ILE A 335 -1.79 9.84 -20.40
C ILE A 335 -1.87 9.91 -18.87
N VAL A 336 -1.21 9.00 -18.15
CA VAL A 336 -1.18 8.96 -16.67
C VAL A 336 -0.50 10.21 -16.09
N GLU A 337 0.57 10.71 -16.72
CA GLU A 337 1.25 11.94 -16.28
C GLU A 337 0.35 13.17 -16.41
N ILE A 338 -0.43 13.27 -17.49
CA ILE A 338 -1.42 14.33 -17.70
C ILE A 338 -2.55 14.23 -16.68
N VAL A 339 -2.99 13.00 -16.38
CA VAL A 339 -3.99 12.72 -15.35
C VAL A 339 -3.47 13.12 -13.96
N SER A 340 -2.19 12.93 -13.69
CA SER A 340 -1.58 13.24 -12.39
C SER A 340 -1.31 14.73 -12.19
N SER A 341 -1.12 15.48 -13.27
CA SER A 341 -0.77 16.92 -13.23
C SER A 341 -1.98 17.87 -13.30
N SER A 342 -3.18 17.38 -13.65
CA SER A 342 -4.40 18.18 -13.73
C SER A 342 -5.26 18.02 -12.46
N MET A 343 -5.91 19.09 -12.00
CA MET A 343 -6.73 19.05 -10.77
C MET A 343 -8.02 18.23 -10.89
N LYS A 344 -8.54 17.98 -12.11
CA LYS A 344 -9.77 17.18 -12.38
C LYS A 344 -9.82 16.53 -13.78
N PRO A 345 -8.84 15.72 -14.20
CA PRO A 345 -8.88 15.08 -15.51
C PRO A 345 -9.87 13.90 -15.50
N VAL A 346 -10.76 13.86 -16.49
CA VAL A 346 -11.61 12.71 -16.77
C VAL A 346 -11.12 12.11 -18.08
N VAL A 347 -10.51 10.92 -18.04
CA VAL A 347 -9.77 10.35 -19.18
C VAL A 347 -10.10 8.88 -19.42
N TYR A 348 -11.06 8.54 -20.27
CA TYR A 348 -11.31 7.12 -20.56
C TYR A 348 -10.31 6.57 -21.56
N VAL A 349 -9.93 5.30 -21.46
CA VAL A 349 -9.09 4.63 -22.46
C VAL A 349 -9.78 3.35 -22.92
N PHE A 350 -10.14 3.26 -24.18
CA PHE A 350 -10.66 2.04 -24.79
C PHE A 350 -9.55 1.36 -25.59
N CYS A 351 -9.16 0.14 -25.19
CA CYS A 351 -8.10 -0.62 -25.81
C CYS A 351 -8.67 -1.66 -26.76
N LEU A 352 -8.46 -1.48 -28.06
CA LEU A 352 -9.03 -2.33 -29.10
C LEU A 352 -8.44 -3.76 -29.15
N HIS A 353 -7.28 -3.99 -28.53
CA HIS A 353 -6.64 -5.32 -28.41
C HIS A 353 -6.06 -5.50 -26.99
N MET A 354 -6.91 -6.00 -26.07
CA MET A 354 -6.62 -6.16 -24.64
C MET A 354 -5.35 -6.96 -24.32
N ILE A 355 -5.05 -8.00 -25.10
CA ILE A 355 -3.98 -8.97 -24.75
C ILE A 355 -2.62 -8.28 -24.61
N TYR A 356 -2.21 -7.49 -25.60
CA TYR A 356 -0.97 -6.71 -25.55
C TYR A 356 -0.93 -5.70 -24.41
N PHE A 357 -2.09 -5.17 -24.06
CA PHE A 357 -2.22 -4.21 -22.98
C PHE A 357 -2.19 -4.88 -21.60
N ILE A 358 -2.74 -6.09 -21.44
CA ILE A 358 -2.64 -6.91 -20.23
C ILE A 358 -1.20 -7.35 -20.00
N GLU A 359 -0.52 -7.86 -21.03
CA GLU A 359 0.88 -8.28 -20.94
C GLU A 359 1.75 -7.12 -20.45
N TRP A 360 1.58 -5.93 -21.04
CA TRP A 360 2.23 -4.72 -20.57
C TRP A 360 1.84 -4.33 -19.14
N ALA A 361 0.54 -4.34 -18.80
CA ALA A 361 0.07 -3.97 -17.46
C ALA A 361 0.59 -4.93 -16.38
N GLN A 362 0.75 -6.22 -16.71
CA GLN A 362 1.36 -7.24 -15.86
C GLN A 362 2.87 -7.02 -15.71
N GLU A 363 3.58 -6.71 -16.80
CA GLU A 363 5.02 -6.34 -16.77
C GLU A 363 5.30 -5.13 -15.86
N GLN A 364 4.36 -4.19 -15.76
CA GLN A 364 4.51 -2.94 -15.00
C GLN A 364 3.84 -2.97 -13.60
N GLU A 365 3.29 -4.12 -13.18
CA GLU A 365 2.54 -4.26 -11.91
C GLU A 365 1.40 -3.23 -11.72
N CYS A 366 0.78 -2.77 -12.81
CA CYS A 366 -0.28 -1.76 -12.79
C CYS A 366 -1.64 -2.37 -12.37
N VAL A 367 -2.29 -1.82 -11.33
CA VAL A 367 -3.66 -2.24 -10.95
C VAL A 367 -4.69 -1.52 -11.83
N MET A 368 -5.37 -2.31 -12.65
CA MET A 368 -6.37 -1.86 -13.62
C MET A 368 -7.75 -1.77 -12.97
N GLU A 369 -8.18 -0.59 -12.50
CA GLU A 369 -9.58 -0.37 -12.10
C GLU A 369 -10.23 0.82 -12.84
N GLY A 370 -11.30 0.51 -13.60
CA GLY A 370 -12.47 1.38 -13.79
C GLY A 370 -12.47 2.45 -14.89
N GLY A 371 -11.37 2.62 -15.63
CA GLY A 371 -11.29 3.60 -16.73
C GLY A 371 -10.74 3.05 -18.05
N ILE A 372 -10.30 1.78 -18.04
CA ILE A 372 -9.75 1.10 -19.22
C ILE A 372 -10.62 -0.11 -19.53
N PHE A 373 -11.01 -0.24 -20.79
CA PHE A 373 -11.96 -1.24 -21.24
C PHE A 373 -11.49 -1.87 -22.54
N ASP A 374 -11.77 -3.16 -22.67
CA ASP A 374 -11.51 -3.99 -23.85
C ASP A 374 -12.78 -4.54 -24.47
N HIS A 375 -13.77 -4.82 -23.64
CA HIS A 375 -15.07 -5.24 -24.08
C HIS A 375 -16.02 -4.05 -24.00
N GLU A 376 -16.69 -3.79 -25.12
CA GLU A 376 -17.71 -2.75 -25.23
C GLU A 376 -18.78 -2.88 -24.14
N LYS A 377 -19.19 -4.11 -23.81
CA LYS A 377 -20.18 -4.37 -22.75
C LYS A 377 -19.75 -3.82 -21.38
N ASP A 378 -18.46 -3.88 -21.06
CA ASP A 378 -17.93 -3.42 -19.78
C ASP A 378 -17.77 -1.90 -19.75
N LEU A 379 -17.34 -1.31 -20.87
CA LEU A 379 -17.39 0.14 -21.09
C LEU A 379 -18.82 0.65 -20.88
N LEU A 380 -19.80 0.07 -21.59
CA LEU A 380 -21.19 0.49 -21.53
C LEU A 380 -21.82 0.27 -20.15
N SER A 381 -21.53 -0.85 -19.50
CA SER A 381 -22.01 -1.15 -18.14
C SER A 381 -21.51 -0.10 -17.14
N ARG A 382 -20.23 0.30 -17.24
CA ARG A 382 -19.65 1.34 -16.40
C ARG A 382 -20.23 2.72 -16.71
N LEU A 383 -20.34 3.09 -17.98
CA LEU A 383 -20.97 4.35 -18.39
C LEU A 383 -22.43 4.44 -17.89
N THR A 384 -23.19 3.35 -18.00
CA THR A 384 -24.57 3.24 -17.51
C THR A 384 -24.66 3.41 -16.00
N LYS A 385 -23.78 2.74 -15.25
CA LYS A 385 -23.74 2.84 -13.79
C LYS A 385 -23.40 4.26 -13.33
N ASP A 386 -22.38 4.87 -13.92
CA ASP A 386 -21.92 6.21 -13.54
C ASP A 386 -22.97 7.29 -13.86
N LEU A 387 -23.75 7.14 -14.95
CA LEU A 387 -24.90 7.99 -15.24
C LEU A 387 -26.00 7.82 -14.20
N ASN A 388 -26.36 6.58 -13.86
CA ASN A 388 -27.43 6.27 -12.92
C ASN A 388 -27.12 6.71 -11.47
N ASP A 389 -25.90 6.49 -11.00
CA ASP A 389 -25.48 6.87 -9.64
C ASP A 389 -25.47 8.39 -9.45
N TYR A 390 -25.13 9.15 -10.50
CA TYR A 390 -25.20 10.61 -10.47
C TYR A 390 -26.63 11.17 -10.53
N VAL A 391 -27.51 10.59 -11.35
CA VAL A 391 -28.94 10.94 -11.37
C VAL A 391 -29.56 10.75 -9.97
N LYS A 392 -29.19 9.67 -9.28
CA LYS A 392 -29.58 9.44 -7.88
C LYS A 392 -29.02 10.50 -6.93
N GLN A 393 -27.77 10.93 -7.12
CA GLN A 393 -27.11 11.92 -6.26
C GLN A 393 -27.70 13.33 -6.39
N LYS A 394 -28.18 13.70 -7.58
CA LYS A 394 -28.77 15.02 -7.89
C LYS A 394 -30.31 15.04 -7.88
N SER A 395 -30.95 13.96 -7.42
CA SER A 395 -32.40 13.74 -7.51
C SER A 395 -33.29 14.72 -6.72
N ILE A 396 -32.71 15.62 -5.94
CA ILE A 396 -33.44 16.65 -5.17
C ILE A 396 -33.69 17.90 -6.02
N GLU A 397 -32.84 18.19 -7.02
CA GLU A 397 -32.78 19.50 -7.67
C GLU A 397 -33.37 19.51 -9.10
N TYR A 398 -33.50 18.35 -9.77
CA TYR A 398 -33.81 18.29 -11.23
C TYR A 398 -34.79 17.19 -11.68
N LYS A 399 -35.65 16.69 -10.78
CA LYS A 399 -36.57 15.53 -10.98
C LYS A 399 -37.54 15.63 -12.18
N HIS A 400 -37.71 16.80 -12.77
CA HIS A 400 -38.65 17.06 -13.88
C HIS A 400 -38.02 17.13 -15.27
N TYR A 401 -36.68 17.16 -15.38
CA TYR A 401 -36.00 17.42 -16.64
C TYR A 401 -35.41 16.17 -17.33
N PHE A 402 -35.30 15.05 -16.61
CA PHE A 402 -34.65 13.85 -17.13
C PHE A 402 -35.48 12.60 -16.84
N GLN A 403 -35.97 11.97 -17.91
CA GLN A 403 -36.61 10.66 -17.83
C GLN A 403 -35.55 9.56 -18.10
N PRO A 404 -35.53 8.45 -17.35
CA PRO A 404 -34.61 7.32 -17.57
C PRO A 404 -34.59 6.82 -19.02
N GLU A 405 -35.70 6.98 -19.74
CA GLU A 405 -35.87 6.63 -21.15
C GLU A 405 -34.90 7.38 -22.08
N GLN A 406 -34.57 8.65 -21.79
CA GLN A 406 -33.66 9.46 -22.62
C GLN A 406 -32.20 9.01 -22.47
N ILE A 407 -31.79 8.61 -21.25
CA ILE A 407 -30.46 8.06 -20.98
C ILE A 407 -30.32 6.70 -21.67
N SER A 408 -31.35 5.86 -21.58
CA SER A 408 -31.39 4.56 -22.27
C SER A 408 -31.28 4.70 -23.78
N LYS A 409 -32.03 5.65 -24.38
CA LYS A 409 -31.96 5.94 -25.81
C LYS A 409 -30.58 6.41 -26.26
N PHE A 410 -29.97 7.34 -25.52
CA PHE A 410 -28.61 7.81 -25.80
C PHE A 410 -27.58 6.68 -25.77
N LEU A 411 -27.62 5.85 -24.72
CA LEU A 411 -26.71 4.71 -24.60
C LEU A 411 -26.89 3.73 -25.75
N ALA A 412 -28.12 3.44 -26.15
CA ALA A 412 -28.40 2.53 -27.27
C ALA A 412 -27.86 3.06 -28.61
N GLU A 413 -28.06 4.35 -28.90
CA GLU A 413 -27.56 4.96 -30.15
C GLU A 413 -26.03 5.08 -30.14
N PHE A 414 -25.42 5.40 -28.99
CA PHE A 414 -23.96 5.42 -28.82
C PHE A 414 -23.35 4.03 -29.08
N THR A 415 -23.90 2.99 -28.46
CA THR A 415 -23.52 1.58 -28.69
C THR A 415 -23.60 1.23 -30.16
N GLN A 416 -24.72 1.52 -30.83
CA GLN A 416 -24.91 1.14 -32.22
C GLN A 416 -23.89 1.80 -33.18
N ILE A 417 -23.54 3.07 -32.95
CA ILE A 417 -22.52 3.74 -33.77
C ILE A 417 -21.13 3.22 -33.42
N PHE A 418 -20.83 3.03 -32.13
CA PHE A 418 -19.54 2.52 -31.66
C PHE A 418 -19.25 1.11 -32.20
N GLU A 419 -20.21 0.19 -32.12
CA GLU A 419 -20.12 -1.16 -32.69
C GLU A 419 -19.85 -1.15 -34.19
N ARG A 420 -20.58 -0.31 -34.94
CA ARG A 420 -20.39 -0.20 -36.39
C ARG A 420 -19.01 0.30 -36.73
N CYS A 421 -18.52 1.28 -35.98
CA CYS A 421 -17.18 1.82 -36.17
C CYS A 421 -16.08 0.78 -35.85
N CYS A 422 -16.25 -0.01 -34.78
CA CYS A 422 -15.32 -1.09 -34.46
C CYS A 422 -15.32 -2.18 -35.56
N ARG A 423 -16.50 -2.60 -36.04
CA ARG A 423 -16.66 -3.60 -37.10
C ARG A 423 -16.07 -3.16 -38.43
N ALA A 424 -16.31 -1.91 -38.84
CA ALA A 424 -15.74 -1.38 -40.07
C ALA A 424 -14.21 -1.29 -39.98
N ARG A 425 -13.65 -0.95 -38.82
CA ARG A 425 -12.20 -1.04 -38.59
C ARG A 425 -11.68 -2.47 -38.68
N ASP A 426 -12.34 -3.45 -38.05
CA ASP A 426 -11.93 -4.86 -38.12
C ASP A 426 -11.92 -5.39 -39.57
N ALA A 427 -12.88 -4.96 -40.39
CA ALA A 427 -12.91 -5.29 -41.80
C ALA A 427 -11.70 -4.71 -42.57
N ILE A 428 -11.33 -3.46 -42.30
CA ILE A 428 -10.16 -2.79 -42.91
C ILE A 428 -8.85 -3.48 -42.47
N ALA A 429 -8.73 -3.83 -41.19
CA ALA A 429 -7.56 -4.54 -40.68
C ALA A 429 -7.43 -5.92 -41.34
N SER A 430 -8.53 -6.67 -41.46
CA SER A 430 -8.55 -8.00 -42.09
C SER A 430 -8.25 -7.96 -43.59
N SER A 431 -8.72 -6.94 -44.32
CA SER A 431 -8.40 -6.79 -45.74
C SER A 431 -6.93 -6.48 -45.97
N HIS A 432 -6.33 -5.63 -45.13
CA HIS A 432 -4.90 -5.33 -45.22
C HIS A 432 -4.01 -6.49 -44.80
N GLU A 433 -4.38 -7.25 -43.77
CA GLU A 433 -3.66 -8.48 -43.42
C GLU A 433 -3.70 -9.50 -44.57
N ALA A 434 -4.86 -9.66 -45.24
CA ALA A 434 -5.00 -10.52 -46.40
C ALA A 434 -4.19 -10.05 -47.62
N GLU A 435 -4.12 -8.75 -47.89
CA GLU A 435 -3.29 -8.14 -48.95
C GLU A 435 -1.79 -8.27 -48.65
N THR A 436 -1.39 -8.13 -47.38
CA THR A 436 0.01 -8.25 -46.97
C THR A 436 0.49 -9.70 -47.08
N ILE A 437 -0.38 -10.67 -46.80
CA ILE A 437 -0.11 -12.10 -46.95
C ILE A 437 -0.07 -12.52 -48.43
N THR A 438 -0.85 -11.88 -49.31
CA THR A 438 -0.74 -12.15 -50.77
C THR A 438 0.42 -11.43 -51.43
N ALA A 439 0.96 -10.37 -50.82
CA ALA A 439 2.13 -9.63 -51.31
C ALA A 439 3.49 -10.20 -50.83
N GLN A 440 3.49 -10.99 -49.75
CA GLN A 440 4.64 -11.79 -49.27
C GLN A 440 4.70 -13.15 -49.96
#